data_AF-A0A9X2EVH7-F1
#
_entry.id   AF-A0A9X2EVH7-F1
#
_cell.length_a   1.000
_cell.length_b   1.000
_cell.length_c   1.000
_cell.angle_alpha   90.00
_cell.angle_beta   90.00
_cell.angle_gamma   90.00
#
_symmetry.space_group_name_H-M   'P 1'
#
loop_
_entity.id
_entity.type
_entity.pdbx_description
1 polymer ?
#
loop_
_entity_poly.entity_id
_entity_poly.type
_entity_poly.pdbx_seq_one_letter_code
_entity_poly.pdbx_strand_id
1 'polypeptide(L)'
;MPQPLINEEQLEYWGELFTAHNLQRYMQFQVFIRNPLLNWEDIMGRDYRPLLPAQMSAAERIDAACQGIENALAKVEGEVKQLRQRNNGHYFEPLKHHQFAK
;
A
#
# COMPACT_ATOMS: atom_id res chain seq x y z
N MET A 1 -13.18 14.67 -7.91
CA MET A 1 -13.75 15.21 -6.66
C MET A 1 -13.36 16.69 -6.60
N PRO A 2 -14.30 17.64 -6.57
CA PRO A 2 -13.95 19.04 -6.36
C PRO A 2 -13.39 19.21 -4.94
N GLN A 3 -12.20 19.82 -4.81
CA GLN A 3 -11.63 20.15 -3.50
C GLN A 3 -12.52 21.21 -2.83
N PRO A 4 -12.81 21.08 -1.52
CA PRO A 4 -13.45 22.15 -0.79
C PRO A 4 -12.55 23.39 -0.85
N LEU A 5 -13.12 24.52 -1.29
CA LEU A 5 -12.44 25.81 -1.28
C LEU A 5 -12.22 26.20 0.18
N ILE A 6 -10.95 26.18 0.61
CA ILE A 6 -10.51 26.71 1.91
C ILE A 6 -10.91 28.19 1.94
N ASN A 7 -11.64 28.61 2.98
CA ASN A 7 -12.00 30.01 3.16
C ASN A 7 -10.81 30.83 3.71
N GLU A 8 -10.92 32.15 3.70
CA GLU A 8 -9.82 33.05 4.10
C GLU A 8 -9.39 32.82 5.56
N GLU A 9 -10.36 32.61 6.46
CA GLU A 9 -10.11 32.30 7.88
C GLU A 9 -9.32 30.98 8.07
N GLN A 10 -9.67 29.94 7.32
CA GLN A 10 -8.93 28.67 7.35
C GLN A 10 -7.53 28.83 6.76
N LEU A 11 -7.37 29.63 5.71
CA LEU A 11 -6.06 29.90 5.12
C LEU A 11 -5.14 30.58 6.14
N GLU A 12 -5.66 31.57 6.86
CA GLU A 12 -4.93 32.28 7.91
C GLU A 12 -4.56 31.34 9.06
N TYR A 13 -5.53 30.59 9.60
CA TYR A 13 -5.30 29.58 10.64
C TYR A 13 -4.21 28.57 10.27
N TRP A 14 -4.28 28.01 9.06
CA TRP A 14 -3.29 27.04 8.59
C TRP A 14 -1.94 27.67 8.30
N GLY A 15 -1.90 28.93 7.87
CA GLY A 15 -0.68 29.71 7.70
C GLY A 15 0.04 29.96 9.03
N GLU A 16 -0.72 30.30 10.06
CA GLU A 16 -0.20 30.48 11.42
C GLU A 16 0.39 29.17 11.96
N LEU A 17 -0.36 28.07 11.88
CA LEU A 17 0.13 26.76 12.32
C LEU A 17 1.38 26.32 11.56
N PHE A 18 1.40 26.51 10.24
CA PHE A 18 2.54 26.15 9.39
C PHE A 18 3.81 26.90 9.82
N THR A 19 3.68 28.17 10.15
CA THR A 19 4.80 29.02 10.57
C THR A 19 5.21 28.72 12.01
N ALA A 20 4.25 28.62 12.93
CA ALA A 20 4.49 28.37 14.35
C ALA A 20 5.19 27.03 14.60
N HIS A 21 4.84 25.99 13.83
CA HIS A 21 5.44 24.66 13.95
C HIS A 21 6.63 24.44 13.00
N ASN A 22 7.10 25.49 12.32
CA ASN A 22 8.25 25.46 11.42
C ASN A 22 8.12 24.36 10.33
N LEU A 23 6.91 24.17 9.81
CA LEU A 23 6.59 23.08 8.88
C LEU A 23 7.26 23.25 7.50
N GLN A 24 7.79 24.44 7.22
CA GLN A 24 8.66 24.74 6.08
C GLN A 24 9.90 23.84 5.98
N ARG A 25 10.34 23.24 7.10
CA ARG A 25 11.41 22.23 7.11
C ARG A 25 11.02 20.92 6.43
N TYR A 26 9.72 20.66 6.35
CA TYR A 26 9.18 19.39 5.88
C TYR A 26 8.59 19.49 4.48
N MET A 27 7.92 20.60 4.16
CA MET A 27 7.31 20.83 2.85
C MET A 27 7.06 22.32 2.58
N GLN A 28 6.71 22.67 1.35
CA GLN A 28 6.29 24.02 0.99
C GLN A 28 4.83 24.28 1.37
N PHE A 29 4.49 25.54 1.71
CA PHE A 29 3.13 25.91 2.11
C PHE A 29 2.06 25.58 1.05
N GLN A 30 2.38 25.78 -0.24
CA GLN A 30 1.48 25.44 -1.35
C GLN A 30 1.14 23.95 -1.45
N VAL A 31 2.02 23.07 -0.94
CA VAL A 31 1.79 21.62 -0.87
C VAL A 31 0.97 21.31 0.37
N PHE A 32 1.34 21.92 1.50
CA PHE A 32 0.63 21.78 2.78
C PHE A 32 -0.86 22.13 2.65
N ILE A 33 -1.17 23.29 2.06
CA ILE A 33 -2.54 23.82 1.99
C ILE A 33 -3.47 23.05 1.03
N ARG A 34 -2.94 22.15 0.18
CA ARG A 34 -3.78 21.27 -0.65
C ARG A 34 -4.56 20.25 0.18
N ASN A 35 -4.02 19.85 1.33
CA ASN A 35 -4.69 18.99 2.30
C ASN A 35 -4.09 19.20 3.70
N PRO A 36 -4.40 20.32 4.36
CA PRO A 36 -3.69 20.75 5.56
C PRO A 36 -3.93 19.83 6.75
N LEU A 37 -5.14 19.28 6.90
CA LEU A 37 -5.47 18.35 7.99
C LEU A 37 -4.65 17.07 7.91
N LEU A 38 -4.61 16.43 6.73
CA LEU A 38 -3.83 15.21 6.53
C LEU A 38 -2.34 15.45 6.77
N ASN A 39 -1.80 16.53 6.19
CA ASN A 39 -0.38 16.86 6.33
C ASN A 39 -0.03 17.21 7.78
N TRP A 40 -0.92 17.90 8.49
CA TRP A 40 -0.76 18.19 9.91
C TRP A 40 -0.71 16.92 10.76
N GLU A 41 -1.67 16.02 10.58
CA GLU A 41 -1.73 14.75 11.31
C GLU A 41 -0.52 13.86 11.01
N ASP A 42 -0.06 13.83 9.77
CA ASP A 42 1.10 13.02 9.38
C ASP A 42 2.41 13.60 9.95
N ILE A 43 2.56 14.93 9.96
CA ILE A 43 3.74 15.59 10.51
C ILE A 43 3.77 15.56 12.03
N MET A 44 2.65 15.90 12.68
CA MET A 44 2.57 16.08 14.12
C MET A 44 2.25 14.79 14.87
N GLY A 45 1.59 13.83 14.22
CA GLY A 45 1.20 12.55 14.82
C GLY A 45 2.27 11.47 14.76
N ARG A 46 3.39 11.70 14.06
CA ARG A 46 4.48 10.74 13.87
C ARG A 46 5.85 11.42 13.90
N ASP A 47 6.92 10.64 14.00
CA ASP A 47 8.28 11.07 13.68
C ASP A 47 8.38 11.32 12.17
N TYR A 48 7.80 12.41 11.70
CA TYR A 48 7.78 12.73 10.28
C TYR A 48 9.16 13.14 9.81
N ARG A 49 9.76 12.27 9.00
CA ARG A 49 11.05 12.45 8.36
C ARG A 49 10.85 12.39 6.86
N PRO A 50 10.63 13.54 6.20
CA PRO A 50 10.44 13.56 4.76
C PRO A 50 11.69 12.95 4.12
N LEU A 51 11.43 12.02 3.21
CA LEU A 51 12.48 11.40 2.45
C LEU A 51 13.14 12.47 1.58
N LEU A 52 14.47 12.54 1.60
CA LEU A 52 15.24 13.32 0.65
C LEU A 52 14.90 12.85 -0.78
N PRO A 53 15.08 13.67 -1.83
CA PRO A 53 14.72 13.29 -3.19
C PRO A 53 15.33 11.95 -3.64
N ALA A 54 16.57 11.66 -3.24
CA ALA A 54 17.22 10.37 -3.51
C ALA A 54 16.54 9.19 -2.78
N GLN A 55 16.02 9.43 -1.57
CA GLN A 55 15.29 8.43 -0.79
C GLN A 55 13.88 8.23 -1.34
N MET A 56 13.21 9.28 -1.85
CA MET A 56 11.93 9.14 -2.55
C MET A 56 12.10 8.26 -3.80
N SER A 57 13.11 8.51 -4.62
CA SER A 57 13.41 7.68 -5.78
C SER A 57 13.73 6.23 -5.39
N ALA A 58 14.43 6.02 -4.28
CA ALA A 58 14.68 4.68 -3.76
C ALA A 58 13.37 4.01 -3.28
N ALA A 59 12.49 4.73 -2.60
CA ALA A 59 11.19 4.23 -2.15
C ALA A 59 10.30 3.82 -3.33
N GLU A 60 10.18 4.66 -4.36
CA GLU A 60 9.42 4.33 -5.58
C GLU A 60 9.92 3.05 -6.26
N ARG A 61 11.24 2.84 -6.30
CA ARG A 61 11.83 1.62 -6.84
C ARG A 61 11.54 0.39 -5.99
N ILE A 62 11.53 0.54 -4.67
CA ILE A 62 11.17 -0.53 -3.72
C ILE A 62 9.70 -0.90 -3.90
N ASP A 63 8.80 0.08 -3.93
CA ASP A 63 7.36 -0.14 -4.11
C ASP A 63 7.06 -0.84 -5.44
N ALA A 64 7.69 -0.41 -6.53
CA ALA A 64 7.55 -1.06 -7.82
C ALA A 64 8.04 -2.53 -7.80
N ALA A 65 9.13 -2.80 -7.07
CA ALA A 65 9.65 -4.16 -6.91
C ALA A 65 8.70 -5.02 -6.06
N CYS A 66 8.17 -4.48 -4.96
CA CYS A 66 7.19 -5.14 -4.10
C CYS A 66 5.93 -5.53 -4.89
N GLN A 67 5.39 -4.59 -5.68
CA GLN A 67 4.22 -4.86 -6.50
C GLN A 67 4.51 -5.91 -7.59
N GLY A 68 5.73 -5.91 -8.15
CA GLY A 68 6.19 -6.98 -9.03
C GLY A 68 6.18 -8.36 -8.36
N ILE A 69 6.63 -8.44 -7.11
CA ILE A 69 6.63 -9.67 -6.31
C ILE A 69 5.21 -10.12 -6.00
N GLU A 70 4.33 -9.21 -5.56
CA GLU A 70 2.92 -9.52 -5.27
C GLU A 70 2.18 -10.06 -6.49
N ASN A 71 2.40 -9.45 -7.67
CA ASN A 71 1.83 -9.92 -8.93
C ASN A 71 2.35 -11.32 -9.31
N ALA A 72 3.65 -11.56 -9.12
CA ALA A 72 4.24 -12.87 -9.37
C ALA A 72 3.67 -13.94 -8.42
N LEU A 73 3.50 -13.59 -7.14
CA LEU A 73 2.90 -14.46 -6.14
C LEU A 73 1.45 -14.81 -6.51
N ALA A 74 0.63 -13.81 -6.84
CA ALA A 74 -0.76 -14.01 -7.25
C ALA A 74 -0.88 -14.92 -8.49
N LYS A 75 0.06 -14.80 -9.44
CA LYS A 75 0.14 -15.68 -10.61
C LYS A 75 0.40 -17.13 -10.22
N VAL A 76 1.43 -17.36 -9.38
CA VAL A 76 1.78 -18.71 -8.90
C VAL A 76 0.65 -19.34 -8.10
N GLU A 77 0.00 -18.58 -7.22
CA GLU A 77 -1.17 -19.04 -6.47
C GLU A 77 -2.33 -19.44 -7.38
N GLY A 78 -2.57 -18.66 -8.44
CA GLY A 78 -3.54 -18.98 -9.49
C GLY A 78 -3.23 -20.29 -10.20
N GLU A 79 -1.96 -20.50 -10.60
CA GLU A 79 -1.51 -21.74 -11.25
C GLU A 79 -1.67 -22.96 -10.32
N VAL A 80 -1.28 -22.85 -9.05
CA VAL A 80 -1.48 -23.91 -8.04
C VAL A 80 -2.95 -24.24 -7.86
N LYS A 81 -3.83 -23.23 -7.81
CA LYS A 81 -5.28 -23.44 -7.71
C LYS A 81 -5.83 -24.22 -8.91
N GLN A 82 -5.39 -23.89 -10.13
CA GLN A 82 -5.79 -24.60 -11.34
C GLN A 82 -5.29 -26.06 -11.35
N LEU A 83 -4.06 -26.31 -10.92
CA LEU A 83 -3.50 -27.66 -10.79
C LEU A 83 -4.29 -28.52 -9.79
N ARG A 84 -4.67 -27.94 -8.64
CA ARG A 84 -5.53 -28.62 -7.64
C ARG A 84 -6.90 -28.97 -8.20
N GLN A 85 -7.49 -28.11 -9.03
CA GLN A 85 -8.77 -28.38 -9.67
C GLN A 85 -8.67 -29.47 -10.75
N ARG A 86 -7.55 -29.54 -11.48
CA ARG A 86 -7.32 -30.60 -12.49
C ARG A 86 -7.08 -31.99 -11.89
N ASN A 87 -6.52 -32.08 -10.68
CA ASN A 87 -6.20 -33.36 -10.03
C ASN A 87 -7.32 -33.93 -9.12
N ASN A 88 -8.49 -33.30 -9.04
CA ASN A 88 -9.64 -33.79 -8.26
C ASN A 88 -10.62 -34.60 -9.13
N GLY A 89 -10.15 -35.74 -9.66
CA GLY A 89 -10.98 -36.62 -10.47
C GLY A 89 -10.61 -38.10 -10.50
N HIS A 90 -9.57 -38.54 -9.79
CA HIS A 90 -9.32 -39.98 -9.63
C HIS A 90 -9.86 -40.47 -8.29
N TYR A 91 -10.95 -41.24 -8.36
CA TYR A 91 -11.34 -42.17 -7.30
C TYR A 91 -10.11 -43.01 -6.96
N PHE A 92 -9.59 -42.87 -5.75
CA PHE A 92 -8.71 -43.88 -5.19
C PHE A 92 -9.61 -45.08 -4.86
N GLU A 93 -9.84 -45.96 -5.83
CA GLU A 93 -10.42 -47.26 -5.54
C GLU A 93 -9.43 -47.98 -4.61
N PRO A 94 -9.80 -48.29 -3.35
CA PRO A 94 -8.95 -49.16 -2.56
C PRO A 94 -8.87 -50.48 -3.32
N LEU A 95 -7.64 -50.91 -3.63
CA LEU A 95 -7.33 -52.20 -4.22
C LEU A 95 -8.13 -53.27 -3.46
N LYS A 96 -9.23 -53.73 -4.06
CA LYS A 96 -9.95 -54.91 -3.57
C LYS A 96 -8.96 -56.04 -3.74
N HIS A 97 -8.33 -56.43 -2.64
CA HIS A 97 -7.63 -57.69 -2.56
C HIS A 97 -8.68 -58.76 -2.87
N HIS A 98 -8.69 -59.22 -4.11
CA HIS A 98 -9.25 -60.50 -4.45
C HIS A 98 -8.45 -61.54 -3.66
N GLN A 99 -8.92 -61.85 -2.45
CA GLN A 99 -8.65 -63.14 -1.85
C GLN A 99 -9.35 -64.18 -2.72
N PHE A 100 -8.70 -64.54 -3.83
CA PHE A 100 -8.98 -65.81 -4.47
C PHE A 100 -8.40 -66.91 -3.59
N ALA A 101 -9.33 -67.73 -3.08
CA ALA A 101 -9.24 -69.17 -2.95
C ALA A 101 -8.10 -69.75 -2.09
N LYS A 102 -8.48 -70.25 -0.90
CA LYS A 102 -8.79 -71.68 -0.69
C LYS A 102 -9.48 -71.88 0.64
#